data_AF-A0A2A9GFH4-F1
#
_entry.id   AF-A0A2A9GFH4-F1
#
_cell.length_a   1.000
_cell.length_b   1.000
_cell.length_c   1.000
_cell.angle_alpha   90.00
_cell.angle_beta   90.00
_cell.angle_gamma   90.00
#
_symmetry.space_group_name_H-M   'P 1'
#
loop_
_entity.id
_entity.type
_entity.pdbx_description
1 polymer ?
#
loop_
_entity_poly.entity_id
_entity_poly.type
_entity_poly.pdbx_seq_one_letter_code
_entity_poly.pdbx_strand_id
1 'polypeptide(L)'
;MAEVNYPPRINVLLPCSRPSKGRFWGDHYFGQSLARALRDLGAEVWVGYRGKAVHMPHLRRGIDLVIRGKRGHSSLWRSQYLWVISQHERISDADLRRARHVFSASSSYAEELQGRGISASWLPQCTDRYVFSPDHARADLAREVISVGNLRGAYRREIVSACIADGLPLKIWGMNWKGAVPDENLGGRHIPNSELGAYYASAKVVLNDHEPQMARGHFASNRVYDVLASGATLVTDCIDGIPEDLRRHVYGYVGAESAPVAVREALEAPRGSNEIAEHVLQNHSFHNRAMQILQTVAPTFAASVPFKGVVSKLPVATACLSMMALAACGPIPVEQAEAQCYARYAPKSPVSGEAGMGVTNDGFRSNLKVELNVGTYVQGDPSSAYDTCVYRKSGRMPTRPLYSY
;
A
#
# COMPACT_ATOMS: atom_id res chain seq x y z
N MET A 1 -1.73 -12.73 42.49
CA MET A 1 -2.80 -11.76 42.14
C MET A 1 -2.88 -11.74 40.63
N ALA A 2 -4.08 -11.79 40.04
CA ALA A 2 -4.21 -11.70 38.59
C ALA A 2 -3.84 -10.30 38.11
N GLU A 3 -3.02 -10.19 37.06
CA GLU A 3 -2.81 -8.92 36.38
C GLU A 3 -4.14 -8.49 35.73
N VAL A 4 -4.71 -7.39 36.21
CA VAL A 4 -5.86 -6.75 35.57
C VAL A 4 -5.34 -6.05 34.32
N ASN A 5 -5.25 -6.81 33.23
CA ASN A 5 -4.75 -6.33 31.95
C ASN A 5 -5.82 -5.44 31.30
N TYR A 6 -5.73 -4.13 31.51
CA TYR A 6 -6.67 -3.16 30.96
C TYR A 6 -6.52 -3.08 29.43
N PRO A 7 -7.63 -3.00 28.67
CA PRO A 7 -7.56 -2.91 27.21
C PRO A 7 -6.78 -1.65 26.76
N PRO A 8 -5.99 -1.72 25.67
CA PRO A 8 -5.29 -0.57 25.12
C PRO A 8 -6.21 0.63 24.87
N ARG A 9 -5.94 1.76 25.51
CA ARG A 9 -6.73 3.01 25.36
C ARG A 9 -6.11 3.91 24.30
N ILE A 10 -6.75 4.03 23.15
CA ILE A 10 -6.21 4.75 21.98
C ILE A 10 -7.15 5.87 21.55
N ASN A 11 -6.61 7.07 21.41
CA ASN A 11 -7.30 8.23 20.84
C ASN A 11 -6.75 8.50 19.45
N VAL A 12 -7.50 8.14 18.40
CA VAL A 12 -7.13 8.34 17.00
C VAL A 12 -7.49 9.78 16.60
N LEU A 13 -6.48 10.62 16.38
CA LEU A 13 -6.64 12.04 16.07
C LEU A 13 -6.48 12.30 14.56
N LEU A 14 -7.53 12.81 13.93
CA LEU A 14 -7.63 12.93 12.46
C LEU A 14 -7.39 14.36 11.96
N PRO A 15 -6.63 14.56 10.86
CA PRO A 15 -6.22 15.89 10.38
C PRO A 15 -7.38 16.73 9.77
N CYS A 16 -8.53 16.09 9.55
CA CYS A 16 -9.76 16.70 9.08
C CYS A 16 -10.64 17.23 10.22
N SER A 17 -11.59 18.10 9.87
CA SER A 17 -12.72 18.41 10.77
C SER A 17 -13.79 17.32 10.63
N ARG A 18 -14.64 17.13 11.65
CA ARG A 18 -15.77 16.20 11.59
C ARG A 18 -16.63 16.49 10.35
N PRO A 19 -17.05 15.48 9.57
CA PRO A 19 -17.91 15.69 8.41
C PRO A 19 -19.17 16.50 8.76
N SER A 20 -19.63 17.27 7.79
CA SER A 20 -20.85 18.07 7.85
C SER A 20 -21.55 18.02 6.50
N LYS A 21 -22.83 18.38 6.40
CA LYS A 21 -23.58 18.40 5.13
C LYS A 21 -22.74 19.04 4.01
N GLY A 22 -22.51 18.30 2.93
CA GLY A 22 -21.72 18.73 1.76
C GLY A 22 -20.19 18.76 1.92
N ARG A 23 -19.60 18.29 3.04
CA ARG A 23 -18.14 18.23 3.25
C ARG A 23 -17.68 16.87 3.77
N PHE A 24 -16.95 16.17 2.91
CA PHE A 24 -16.46 14.81 3.11
C PHE A 24 -14.93 14.78 2.98
N TRP A 25 -14.27 13.94 3.78
CA TRP A 25 -12.82 13.85 3.88
C TRP A 25 -12.40 12.39 3.88
N GLY A 26 -11.45 11.98 3.03
CA GLY A 26 -10.88 10.62 3.06
C GLY A 26 -10.33 10.26 4.44
N ASP A 27 -9.63 11.21 5.06
CA ASP A 27 -9.13 11.14 6.44
C ASP A 27 -10.17 10.71 7.49
N HIS A 28 -11.45 11.04 7.29
CA HIS A 28 -12.52 10.64 8.20
C HIS A 28 -12.75 9.12 8.12
N TYR A 29 -12.90 8.59 6.90
CA TYR A 29 -13.17 7.18 6.67
C TYR A 29 -11.95 6.33 7.04
N PHE A 30 -10.75 6.73 6.59
CA PHE A 30 -9.47 6.11 7.02
C PHE A 30 -9.39 5.99 8.55
N GLY A 31 -9.74 7.06 9.26
CA GLY A 31 -9.77 7.08 10.72
C GLY A 31 -10.81 6.16 11.37
N GLN A 32 -12.00 6.02 10.76
CA GLN A 32 -13.05 5.12 11.25
C GLN A 32 -12.71 3.65 10.97
N SER A 33 -12.17 3.33 9.80
CA SER A 33 -11.72 1.98 9.43
C SER A 33 -10.59 1.49 10.34
N LEU A 34 -9.61 2.36 10.63
CA LEU A 34 -8.59 2.10 11.65
C LEU A 34 -9.19 1.92 13.06
N ALA A 35 -10.11 2.79 13.46
CA ALA A 35 -10.72 2.73 14.78
C ALA A 35 -11.59 1.48 14.98
N ARG A 36 -12.25 0.97 13.93
CA ARG A 36 -12.91 -0.34 13.95
C ARG A 36 -11.87 -1.46 14.09
N ALA A 37 -10.87 -1.50 13.22
CA ALA A 37 -9.83 -2.54 13.24
C ALA A 37 -9.08 -2.65 14.59
N LEU A 38 -8.85 -1.53 15.28
CA LEU A 38 -8.28 -1.50 16.63
C LEU A 38 -9.27 -2.02 17.70
N ARG A 39 -10.57 -1.73 17.58
CA ARG A 39 -11.62 -2.27 18.48
C ARG A 39 -11.83 -3.77 18.27
N ASP A 40 -11.78 -4.24 17.03
CA ASP A 40 -11.86 -5.67 16.68
C ASP A 40 -10.70 -6.47 17.33
N LEU A 41 -9.58 -5.79 17.62
CA LEU A 41 -8.41 -6.31 18.35
C LEU A 41 -8.45 -6.03 19.87
N GLY A 42 -9.61 -5.62 20.41
CA GLY A 42 -9.83 -5.44 21.85
C GLY A 42 -9.37 -4.09 22.43
N ALA A 43 -8.99 -3.11 21.62
CA ALA A 43 -8.66 -1.77 22.12
C ALA A 43 -9.91 -0.91 22.40
N GLU A 44 -9.86 -0.11 23.46
CA GLU A 44 -10.83 0.97 23.68
C GLU A 44 -10.42 2.18 22.82
N VAL A 45 -11.23 2.54 21.82
CA VAL A 45 -10.85 3.55 20.81
C VAL A 45 -11.83 4.72 20.70
N TRP A 46 -11.28 5.94 20.79
CA TRP A 46 -11.96 7.21 20.51
C TRP A 46 -11.41 7.83 19.22
N VAL A 47 -12.26 8.60 18.51
CA VAL A 47 -11.87 9.31 17.29
C VAL A 47 -12.04 10.82 17.49
N GLY A 48 -10.92 11.55 17.48
CA GLY A 48 -10.87 13.00 17.59
C GLY A 48 -10.71 13.69 16.23
N TYR A 49 -11.24 14.90 16.13
CA TYR A 49 -11.20 15.73 14.92
C TYR A 49 -10.52 17.07 15.19
N ARG A 50 -9.90 17.62 14.15
CA ARG A 50 -9.30 18.95 14.19
C ARG A 50 -10.29 20.02 14.65
N GLY A 51 -9.85 20.84 15.59
CA GLY A 51 -10.58 22.02 16.08
C GLY A 51 -11.49 21.75 17.28
N LYS A 52 -11.49 20.54 17.83
CA LYS A 52 -12.03 20.26 19.17
C LYS A 52 -10.91 19.69 20.04
N ALA A 53 -10.61 20.35 21.15
CA ALA A 53 -9.76 19.76 22.18
C ALA A 53 -10.52 18.57 22.77
N VAL A 54 -10.07 17.36 22.44
CA VAL A 54 -10.60 16.10 23.02
C VAL A 54 -9.99 15.94 24.40
N HIS A 55 -10.37 16.84 25.32
CA HIS A 55 -10.02 16.74 26.73
C HIS A 55 -10.86 15.61 27.35
N MET A 56 -10.32 14.40 27.33
CA MET A 56 -10.94 13.19 27.86
C MET A 56 -10.18 12.76 29.12
N PRO A 57 -10.50 13.31 30.30
CA PRO A 57 -9.72 13.09 31.53
C PRO A 57 -9.71 11.63 32.01
N HIS A 58 -10.64 10.80 31.52
CA HIS A 58 -10.68 9.35 31.73
C HIS A 58 -9.60 8.56 30.95
N LEU A 59 -8.84 9.21 30.05
CA LEU A 59 -7.78 8.59 29.25
C LEU A 59 -6.35 8.81 29.80
N ARG A 60 -6.20 9.08 31.12
CA ARG A 60 -4.90 9.28 31.80
C ARG A 60 -3.85 8.17 31.62
N ARG A 61 -4.25 6.96 31.17
CA ARG A 61 -3.36 5.82 30.87
C ARG A 61 -3.37 5.40 29.39
N GLY A 62 -3.87 6.25 28.49
CA GLY A 62 -3.96 5.95 27.06
C GLY A 62 -2.97 6.76 26.20
N ILE A 63 -2.83 6.36 24.94
CA ILE A 63 -1.99 7.04 23.93
C ILE A 63 -2.81 7.90 22.97
N ASP A 64 -2.19 8.93 22.39
CA ASP A 64 -2.73 9.70 21.26
C ASP A 64 -2.05 9.22 19.96
N LEU A 65 -2.80 8.60 19.04
CA LEU A 65 -2.34 8.19 17.72
C LEU A 65 -2.78 9.23 16.70
N VAL A 66 -1.86 10.08 16.23
CA VAL A 66 -2.17 11.19 15.33
C VAL A 66 -1.89 10.80 13.89
N ILE A 67 -2.95 10.76 13.09
CA ILE A 67 -2.83 10.63 11.64
C ILE A 67 -2.35 11.99 11.10
N ARG A 68 -1.11 12.04 10.58
CA ARG A 68 -0.50 13.26 10.03
C ARG A 68 -0.66 13.27 8.52
N GLY A 69 -1.47 14.23 8.08
CA GLY A 69 -1.54 14.73 6.71
C GLY A 69 -1.51 16.26 6.73
N LYS A 70 -2.47 16.89 6.05
CA LYS A 70 -2.50 18.36 5.82
C LYS A 70 -2.43 19.25 7.07
N ARG A 71 -2.82 18.79 8.26
CA ARG A 71 -2.74 19.55 9.52
C ARG A 71 -2.43 18.58 10.68
N GLY A 72 -1.82 19.08 11.76
CA GLY A 72 -1.44 18.30 12.94
C GLY A 72 -2.37 18.49 14.15
N HIS A 73 -2.07 17.76 15.22
CA HIS A 73 -2.64 17.94 16.56
C HIS A 73 -1.51 18.11 17.57
N SER A 74 -1.47 19.26 18.24
CA SER A 74 -0.65 19.49 19.43
C SER A 74 -1.41 18.99 20.67
N SER A 75 -1.05 17.80 21.15
CA SER A 75 -1.42 17.30 22.47
C SER A 75 -0.13 17.24 23.30
N LEU A 76 -0.10 17.97 24.42
CA LEU A 76 1.10 18.11 25.26
C LEU A 76 1.12 17.12 26.44
N TRP A 77 0.05 16.35 26.64
CA TRP A 77 -0.24 15.71 27.94
C TRP A 77 -0.19 14.17 27.92
N ARG A 78 0.15 13.54 26.79
CA ARG A 78 0.10 12.08 26.59
C ARG A 78 1.23 11.61 25.68
N SER A 79 1.59 10.33 25.77
CA SER A 79 2.47 9.68 24.79
C SER A 79 1.84 9.76 23.40
N GLN A 80 2.48 10.53 22.53
CA GLN A 80 2.04 10.78 21.16
C GLN A 80 2.76 9.83 20.20
N TYR A 81 1.98 9.17 19.36
CA TYR A 81 2.45 8.38 18.21
C TYR A 81 1.96 9.08 16.94
N LEU A 82 2.80 9.16 15.92
CA LEU A 82 2.42 9.76 14.63
C LEU A 82 2.30 8.67 13.58
N TRP A 83 1.27 8.73 12.73
CA TRP A 83 1.25 8.01 11.45
C TRP A 83 1.23 9.02 10.31
N VAL A 84 2.39 9.23 9.70
CA VAL A 84 2.61 10.16 8.58
C VAL A 84 2.17 9.47 7.29
N ILE A 85 1.00 9.85 6.80
CA ILE A 85 0.42 9.30 5.56
C ILE A 85 0.59 10.24 4.36
N SER A 86 0.88 11.52 4.60
CA SER A 86 1.19 12.53 3.57
C SER A 86 1.74 13.82 4.18
N GLN A 87 2.23 14.74 3.32
CA GLN A 87 2.65 16.11 3.69
C GLN A 87 3.70 16.17 4.82
N HIS A 88 4.68 15.27 4.76
CA HIS A 88 5.80 15.16 5.70
C HIS A 88 6.57 16.47 5.89
N GLU A 89 6.77 17.24 4.80
CA GLU A 89 7.34 18.61 4.76
C GLU A 89 6.67 19.60 5.74
N ARG A 90 5.46 19.28 6.24
CA ARG A 90 4.62 20.15 7.09
C ARG A 90 4.54 19.64 8.54
N ILE A 91 5.53 18.88 8.96
CA ILE A 91 5.72 18.41 10.33
C ILE A 91 7.02 19.03 10.85
N SER A 92 6.97 19.67 12.02
CA SER A 92 8.16 20.26 12.62
C SER A 92 9.08 19.19 13.22
N ASP A 93 10.39 19.42 13.22
CA ASP A 93 11.34 18.58 13.97
C ASP A 93 10.97 18.45 15.45
N ALA A 94 10.44 19.51 16.05
CA ALA A 94 9.95 19.50 17.42
C ALA A 94 8.78 18.51 17.61
N ASP A 95 7.83 18.43 16.68
CA ASP A 95 6.75 17.44 16.74
C ASP A 95 7.24 16.01 16.49
N LEU A 96 8.18 15.82 15.55
CA LEU A 96 8.76 14.51 15.24
C LEU A 96 9.56 13.96 16.43
N ARG A 97 10.43 14.78 17.05
CA ARG A 97 11.25 14.40 18.22
C ARG A 97 10.43 14.24 19.50
N ARG A 98 9.25 14.87 19.59
CA ARG A 98 8.32 14.77 20.73
C ARG A 98 7.40 13.54 20.63
N ALA A 99 7.29 12.91 19.46
CA ALA A 99 6.60 11.64 19.30
C ALA A 99 7.42 10.50 19.91
N ARG A 100 6.76 9.56 20.59
CA ARG A 100 7.41 8.34 21.11
C ARG A 100 7.83 7.41 19.96
N HIS A 101 7.09 7.43 18.85
CA HIS A 101 7.44 6.75 17.61
C HIS A 101 6.68 7.38 16.42
N VAL A 102 7.29 7.35 15.24
CA VAL A 102 6.73 7.84 13.98
C VAL A 102 6.60 6.69 12.98
N PHE A 103 5.36 6.25 12.76
CA PHE A 103 5.03 5.40 11.62
C PHE A 103 5.00 6.27 10.36
N SER A 104 5.70 5.87 9.30
CA SER A 104 5.70 6.57 8.00
C SER A 104 5.15 5.67 6.90
N ALA A 105 4.23 6.17 6.08
CA ALA A 105 3.75 5.43 4.90
C ALA A 105 4.74 5.44 3.72
N SER A 106 5.80 6.23 3.79
CA SER A 106 6.97 6.16 2.90
C SER A 106 8.13 5.48 3.62
N SER A 107 8.77 4.50 2.98
CA SER A 107 9.92 3.78 3.53
C SER A 107 11.16 4.68 3.61
N SER A 108 11.48 5.39 2.54
CA SER A 108 12.61 6.32 2.50
C SER A 108 12.48 7.45 3.53
N TYR A 109 11.27 7.95 3.80
CA TYR A 109 11.06 8.90 4.89
C TYR A 109 11.18 8.26 6.28
N ALA A 110 10.87 6.97 6.45
CA ALA A 110 11.13 6.26 7.71
C ALA A 110 12.65 6.15 7.96
N GLU A 111 13.41 5.79 6.93
CA GLU A 111 14.88 5.68 6.95
C GLU A 111 15.55 7.04 7.20
N GLU A 112 15.06 8.11 6.57
CA GLU A 112 15.51 9.49 6.81
C GLU A 112 15.33 9.88 8.29
N LEU A 113 14.17 9.61 8.87
CA LEU A 113 13.89 9.88 10.29
C LEU A 113 14.81 9.05 11.22
N GLN A 114 15.03 7.78 10.91
CA GLN A 114 15.96 6.93 11.65
C GLN A 114 17.40 7.47 11.61
N GLY A 115 17.88 7.89 10.43
CA GLY A 115 19.20 8.52 10.27
C GLY A 115 19.35 9.84 11.05
N ARG A 116 18.24 10.52 11.34
CA ARG A 116 18.18 11.74 12.17
C ARG A 116 18.03 11.46 13.67
N GLY A 117 18.08 10.19 14.08
CA GLY A 117 17.92 9.73 15.46
C GLY A 117 16.48 9.77 15.98
N ILE A 118 15.48 9.83 15.09
CA ILE A 118 14.05 9.83 15.45
C ILE A 118 13.55 8.39 15.38
N SER A 119 12.86 7.92 16.44
CA SER A 119 12.27 6.58 16.45
C SER A 119 11.16 6.49 15.41
N ALA A 120 11.41 5.78 14.31
CA ALA A 120 10.48 5.65 13.20
C ALA A 120 10.48 4.23 12.61
N SER A 121 9.39 3.87 11.92
CA SER A 121 9.26 2.63 11.15
C SER A 121 8.39 2.84 9.92
N TRP A 122 8.58 2.00 8.91
CA TRP A 122 7.71 1.98 7.74
C TRP A 122 6.38 1.28 8.09
N LEU A 123 5.27 1.98 7.86
CA LEU A 123 3.91 1.50 8.01
C LEU A 123 3.08 2.02 6.82
N PRO A 124 3.05 1.29 5.70
CA PRO A 124 2.34 1.73 4.50
C PRO A 124 0.83 1.91 4.78
N GLN A 125 0.17 2.70 3.94
CA GLN A 125 -1.31 2.81 3.94
C GLN A 125 -1.97 1.44 3.65
N CYS A 126 -3.30 1.40 3.72
CA CYS A 126 -4.04 0.14 3.79
C CYS A 126 -5.51 0.29 3.40
N THR A 127 -6.13 -0.81 3.01
CA THR A 127 -7.54 -0.84 2.60
C THR A 127 -8.50 -1.24 3.72
N ASP A 128 -9.77 -0.90 3.53
CA ASP A 128 -10.90 -1.36 4.33
C ASP A 128 -11.61 -2.56 3.65
N ARG A 129 -11.33 -3.77 4.15
CA ARG A 129 -11.92 -5.03 3.67
C ARG A 129 -13.45 -5.15 3.79
N TYR A 130 -14.12 -4.22 4.48
CA TYR A 130 -15.59 -4.18 4.56
C TYR A 130 -16.19 -3.21 3.52
N VAL A 131 -15.36 -2.45 2.81
CA VAL A 131 -15.79 -1.46 1.80
C VAL A 131 -15.29 -1.88 0.41
N PHE A 132 -14.06 -2.39 0.32
CA PHE A 132 -13.41 -2.78 -0.93
C PHE A 132 -13.30 -4.31 -1.00
N SER A 133 -13.95 -4.89 -2.02
CA SER A 133 -13.89 -6.31 -2.40
C SER A 133 -14.32 -6.43 -3.87
N PRO A 134 -13.80 -7.38 -4.66
CA PRO A 134 -14.34 -7.69 -5.99
C PRO A 134 -15.83 -8.07 -5.96
N ASP A 135 -16.31 -8.64 -4.84
CA ASP A 135 -17.71 -9.05 -4.64
C ASP A 135 -18.70 -7.88 -4.69
N HIS A 136 -18.21 -6.64 -4.55
CA HIS A 136 -19.04 -5.44 -4.61
C HIS A 136 -19.31 -4.97 -6.05
N ALA A 137 -18.85 -5.69 -7.08
CA ALA A 137 -19.11 -5.36 -8.48
C ALA A 137 -20.62 -5.34 -8.81
N ARG A 138 -21.09 -4.28 -9.50
CA ARG A 138 -22.49 -4.10 -9.91
C ARG A 138 -22.59 -3.67 -11.37
N ALA A 139 -23.45 -4.33 -12.14
CA ALA A 139 -23.60 -4.08 -13.58
C ALA A 139 -24.07 -2.65 -13.91
N ASP A 140 -24.89 -2.02 -13.06
CA ASP A 140 -25.35 -0.63 -13.24
C ASP A 140 -24.24 0.41 -13.07
N LEU A 141 -23.16 0.04 -12.37
CA LEU A 141 -21.97 0.86 -12.16
C LEU A 141 -20.86 0.58 -13.18
N ALA A 142 -21.06 -0.31 -14.15
CA ALA A 142 -20.02 -0.70 -15.11
C ALA A 142 -19.46 0.50 -15.89
N ARG A 143 -18.12 0.66 -15.89
CA ARG A 143 -17.40 1.72 -16.61
C ARG A 143 -16.06 1.21 -17.14
N GLU A 144 -15.60 1.79 -18.24
CA GLU A 144 -14.26 1.49 -18.75
C GLU A 144 -13.19 2.18 -17.90
N VAL A 145 -13.18 3.51 -17.85
CA VAL A 145 -12.18 4.27 -17.11
C VAL A 145 -12.86 5.23 -16.14
N ILE A 146 -12.46 5.20 -14.87
CA ILE A 146 -12.95 6.14 -13.85
C ILE A 146 -11.83 6.85 -13.09
N SER A 147 -12.07 8.10 -12.69
CA SER A 147 -11.23 8.81 -11.70
C SER A 147 -12.09 9.35 -10.57
N VAL A 148 -11.67 9.12 -9.33
CA VAL A 148 -12.42 9.57 -8.13
C VAL A 148 -11.52 10.46 -7.27
N GLY A 149 -11.78 11.76 -7.28
CA GLY A 149 -11.00 12.75 -6.53
C GLY A 149 -11.44 14.18 -6.84
N ASN A 150 -11.21 15.12 -5.93
CA ASN A 150 -11.55 16.53 -6.14
C ASN A 150 -10.46 17.24 -6.95
N LEU A 151 -10.86 18.18 -7.82
CA LEU A 151 -9.94 19.19 -8.37
C LEU A 151 -9.65 20.26 -7.29
N ARG A 152 -8.39 20.69 -7.15
CA ARG A 152 -7.92 21.49 -6.00
C ARG A 152 -7.12 22.73 -6.43
N GLY A 153 -7.78 23.88 -6.48
CA GLY A 153 -7.13 25.14 -6.82
C GLY A 153 -6.51 25.10 -8.22
N ALA A 154 -5.29 25.59 -8.38
CA ALA A 154 -4.57 25.57 -9.65
C ALA A 154 -3.94 24.21 -10.02
N TYR A 155 -3.99 23.21 -9.13
CA TYR A 155 -3.43 21.88 -9.43
C TYR A 155 -4.29 21.16 -10.48
N ARG A 156 -3.73 20.98 -11.68
CA ARG A 156 -4.29 20.15 -12.74
C ARG A 156 -3.90 18.69 -12.49
N ARG A 157 -4.85 17.77 -12.68
CA ARG A 157 -4.56 16.33 -12.68
C ARG A 157 -4.13 15.93 -14.08
N GLU A 158 -2.82 15.80 -14.31
CA GLU A 158 -2.27 15.60 -15.65
C GLU A 158 -2.87 14.37 -16.36
N ILE A 159 -2.98 13.23 -15.68
CA ILE A 159 -3.61 12.03 -16.23
C ILE A 159 -5.06 12.25 -16.66
N VAL A 160 -5.84 13.03 -15.92
CA VAL A 160 -7.24 13.33 -16.32
C VAL A 160 -7.26 14.19 -17.58
N SER A 161 -6.42 15.22 -17.65
CA SER A 161 -6.33 16.08 -18.84
C SER A 161 -5.80 15.31 -20.06
N ALA A 162 -4.81 14.45 -19.88
CA ALA A 162 -4.25 13.61 -20.94
C ALA A 162 -5.28 12.60 -21.47
N CYS A 163 -6.00 11.90 -20.58
CA CYS A 163 -7.03 10.95 -21.00
C CYS A 163 -8.19 11.62 -21.77
N ILE A 164 -8.58 12.83 -21.39
CA ILE A 164 -9.61 13.59 -22.11
C ILE A 164 -9.10 14.05 -23.49
N ALA A 165 -7.85 14.54 -23.57
CA ALA A 165 -7.24 14.95 -24.83
C ALA A 165 -7.06 13.78 -25.82
N ASP A 166 -6.85 12.57 -25.29
CA ASP A 166 -6.74 11.31 -26.05
C ASP A 166 -8.11 10.68 -26.40
N GLY A 167 -9.22 11.28 -25.95
CA GLY A 167 -10.58 10.77 -26.23
C GLY A 167 -10.96 9.49 -25.47
N LEU A 168 -10.26 9.15 -24.39
CA LEU A 168 -10.55 7.94 -23.62
C LEU A 168 -11.91 8.04 -22.89
N PRO A 169 -12.62 6.91 -22.68
CA PRO A 169 -13.97 6.86 -22.09
C PRO A 169 -13.99 7.09 -20.56
N LEU A 170 -13.41 8.21 -20.11
CA LEU A 170 -13.21 8.59 -18.73
C LEU A 170 -14.46 9.25 -18.12
N LYS A 171 -14.93 8.70 -16.99
CA LYS A 171 -15.90 9.34 -16.09
C LYS A 171 -15.27 9.75 -14.76
N ILE A 172 -15.61 10.94 -14.28
CA ILE A 172 -14.93 11.59 -13.15
C ILE A 172 -15.92 11.90 -12.03
N TRP A 173 -15.59 11.47 -10.81
CA TRP A 173 -16.35 11.80 -9.60
C TRP A 173 -15.55 12.69 -8.65
N GLY A 174 -16.09 13.88 -8.37
CA GLY A 174 -15.54 14.78 -7.36
C GLY A 174 -16.05 16.22 -7.43
N MET A 175 -15.59 17.03 -6.49
CA MET A 175 -15.85 18.47 -6.45
C MET A 175 -14.96 19.23 -7.43
N ASN A 176 -15.49 20.36 -7.93
CA ASN A 176 -14.81 21.36 -8.76
C ASN A 176 -14.46 20.94 -10.19
N TRP A 177 -15.01 19.84 -10.70
CA TRP A 177 -14.81 19.41 -12.10
C TRP A 177 -15.73 20.12 -13.11
N LYS A 178 -16.95 20.49 -12.72
CA LYS A 178 -17.88 21.17 -13.63
C LYS A 178 -17.29 22.49 -14.13
N GLY A 179 -17.20 22.64 -15.45
CA GLY A 179 -16.55 23.78 -16.11
C GLY A 179 -15.02 23.69 -16.23
N ALA A 180 -14.39 22.64 -15.70
CA ALA A 180 -12.95 22.37 -15.85
C ALA A 180 -12.67 21.20 -16.82
N VAL A 181 -13.68 20.39 -17.14
CA VAL A 181 -13.68 19.29 -18.11
C VAL A 181 -15.01 19.31 -18.89
N PRO A 182 -15.10 18.66 -20.07
CA PRO A 182 -16.37 18.47 -20.76
C PRO A 182 -17.43 17.82 -19.86
N ASP A 183 -18.69 18.25 -19.98
CA ASP A 183 -19.79 17.74 -19.14
C ASP A 183 -20.01 16.22 -19.35
N GLU A 184 -19.66 15.69 -20.52
CA GLU A 184 -19.67 14.25 -20.80
C GLU A 184 -18.66 13.44 -19.97
N ASN A 185 -17.57 14.02 -19.47
CA ASN A 185 -16.64 13.32 -18.57
C ASN A 185 -17.12 13.34 -17.11
N LEU A 186 -18.19 14.06 -16.76
CA LEU A 186 -18.71 14.11 -15.40
C LEU A 186 -19.50 12.85 -15.06
N GLY A 187 -19.05 12.12 -14.04
CA GLY A 187 -19.78 11.00 -13.43
C GLY A 187 -20.60 11.42 -12.19
N GLY A 188 -20.15 12.45 -11.46
CA GLY A 188 -20.87 13.00 -10.32
C GLY A 188 -20.02 13.85 -9.38
N ARG A 189 -20.63 14.43 -8.35
CA ARG A 189 -19.91 15.31 -7.39
C ARG A 189 -19.29 14.56 -6.20
N HIS A 190 -19.78 13.38 -5.88
CA HIS A 190 -19.37 12.57 -4.73
C HIS A 190 -19.91 11.13 -4.90
N ILE A 191 -19.08 10.12 -4.63
CA ILE A 191 -19.51 8.75 -4.37
C ILE A 191 -19.50 8.54 -2.84
N PRO A 192 -20.61 8.14 -2.18
CA PRO A 192 -20.62 7.81 -0.76
C PRO A 192 -19.56 6.74 -0.45
N ASN A 193 -18.85 6.82 0.67
CA ASN A 193 -17.74 5.90 0.92
C ASN A 193 -18.17 4.42 0.99
N SER A 194 -19.39 4.12 1.45
CA SER A 194 -19.98 2.77 1.41
C SER A 194 -20.16 2.22 -0.01
N GLU A 195 -20.38 3.09 -1.00
CA GLU A 195 -20.53 2.71 -2.41
C GLU A 195 -19.20 2.68 -3.16
N LEU A 196 -18.13 3.25 -2.59
CA LEU A 196 -16.90 3.52 -3.35
C LEU A 196 -16.22 2.23 -3.85
N GLY A 197 -16.23 1.17 -3.04
CA GLY A 197 -15.73 -0.13 -3.49
C GLY A 197 -16.57 -0.75 -4.60
N ALA A 198 -17.89 -0.54 -4.62
CA ALA A 198 -18.72 -0.99 -5.73
C ALA A 198 -18.39 -0.23 -7.04
N TYR A 199 -18.12 1.07 -6.98
CA TYR A 199 -17.65 1.84 -8.15
C TYR A 199 -16.28 1.34 -8.65
N TYR A 200 -15.34 1.06 -7.74
CA TYR A 200 -14.03 0.50 -8.13
C TYR A 200 -14.18 -0.91 -8.70
N ALA A 201 -14.86 -1.83 -8.00
CA ALA A 201 -15.10 -3.21 -8.44
C ALA A 201 -15.96 -3.34 -9.71
N SER A 202 -16.58 -2.25 -10.18
CA SER A 202 -17.35 -2.22 -11.45
C SER A 202 -16.61 -1.54 -12.61
N ALA A 203 -15.46 -0.90 -12.35
CA ALA A 203 -14.62 -0.34 -13.41
C ALA A 203 -13.75 -1.42 -14.07
N LYS A 204 -13.33 -1.24 -15.33
CA LYS A 204 -12.16 -1.94 -15.86
C LYS A 204 -10.88 -1.31 -15.28
N VAL A 205 -10.73 0.00 -15.45
CA VAL A 205 -9.56 0.78 -15.04
C VAL A 205 -9.96 1.92 -14.09
N VAL A 206 -9.20 2.07 -13.00
CA VAL A 206 -9.28 3.24 -12.10
C VAL A 206 -7.98 4.04 -12.19
N LEU A 207 -8.13 5.35 -12.37
CA LEU A 207 -7.00 6.29 -12.47
C LEU A 207 -6.62 6.84 -11.09
N ASN A 208 -5.33 6.77 -10.77
CA ASN A 208 -4.72 7.39 -9.61
C ASN A 208 -3.66 8.43 -10.03
N ASP A 209 -3.58 9.48 -9.23
CA ASP A 209 -2.50 10.46 -9.22
C ASP A 209 -2.13 10.75 -7.75
N HIS A 210 -0.84 10.96 -7.48
CA HIS A 210 -0.39 11.49 -6.20
C HIS A 210 -0.34 13.03 -6.24
N GLU A 211 -0.68 13.67 -5.13
CA GLU A 211 -0.36 15.10 -4.97
C GLU A 211 1.16 15.29 -5.05
N PRO A 212 1.71 16.38 -5.62
CA PRO A 212 3.15 16.48 -5.91
C PRO A 212 4.06 16.22 -4.70
N GLN A 213 3.67 16.66 -3.50
CA GLN A 213 4.41 16.40 -2.26
C GLN A 213 4.36 14.94 -1.78
N MET A 214 3.37 14.16 -2.22
CA MET A 214 3.31 12.71 -1.98
C MET A 214 4.20 11.98 -2.97
N ALA A 215 4.20 12.37 -4.25
CA ALA A 215 5.10 11.81 -5.26
C ALA A 215 6.57 12.03 -4.87
N ARG A 216 6.98 13.28 -4.60
CA ARG A 216 8.36 13.61 -4.18
C ARG A 216 8.82 12.89 -2.90
N GLY A 217 7.89 12.60 -1.99
CA GLY A 217 8.19 11.90 -0.74
C GLY A 217 8.01 10.39 -0.82
N HIS A 218 7.67 9.83 -1.99
CA HIS A 218 7.37 8.41 -2.18
C HIS A 218 6.27 7.89 -1.22
N PHE A 219 5.19 8.66 -1.06
CA PHE A 219 4.01 8.27 -0.27
C PHE A 219 2.91 7.71 -1.17
N ALA A 220 2.80 6.39 -1.27
CA ALA A 220 1.66 5.74 -1.93
C ALA A 220 0.34 6.12 -1.26
N SER A 221 -0.64 6.57 -2.06
CA SER A 221 -1.96 6.97 -1.58
C SER A 221 -2.85 5.76 -1.26
N ASN A 222 -3.86 5.94 -0.40
CA ASN A 222 -4.79 4.87 -0.05
C ASN A 222 -5.49 4.23 -1.27
N ARG A 223 -5.68 5.01 -2.34
CA ARG A 223 -6.33 4.55 -3.58
C ARG A 223 -5.59 3.37 -4.22
N VAL A 224 -4.27 3.27 -4.05
CA VAL A 224 -3.49 2.11 -4.53
C VAL A 224 -4.02 0.81 -3.92
N TYR A 225 -4.21 0.81 -2.60
CA TYR A 225 -4.72 -0.33 -1.85
C TYR A 225 -6.20 -0.56 -2.12
N ASP A 226 -7.01 0.49 -2.12
CA ASP A 226 -8.48 0.40 -2.26
C ASP A 226 -8.92 -0.09 -3.65
N VAL A 227 -8.20 0.28 -4.72
CA VAL A 227 -8.50 -0.18 -6.09
C VAL A 227 -8.10 -1.65 -6.27
N LEU A 228 -6.88 -2.01 -5.86
CA LEU A 228 -6.39 -3.39 -5.96
C LEU A 228 -7.24 -4.36 -5.11
N ALA A 229 -7.64 -3.93 -3.90
CA ALA A 229 -8.57 -4.68 -3.05
C ALA A 229 -9.99 -4.83 -3.64
N SER A 230 -10.35 -3.98 -4.60
CA SER A 230 -11.63 -4.08 -5.33
C SER A 230 -11.52 -4.93 -6.60
N GLY A 231 -10.36 -5.53 -6.91
CA GLY A 231 -10.14 -6.33 -8.12
C GLY A 231 -10.13 -5.54 -9.43
N ALA A 232 -9.94 -4.21 -9.37
CA ALA A 232 -9.91 -3.36 -10.55
C ALA A 232 -8.47 -3.03 -10.97
N THR A 233 -8.25 -2.85 -12.27
CA THR A 233 -6.93 -2.51 -12.79
C THR A 233 -6.59 -1.05 -12.44
N LEU A 234 -5.43 -0.83 -11.83
CA LEU A 234 -4.97 0.49 -11.41
C LEU A 234 -3.97 1.08 -12.40
N VAL A 235 -4.22 2.30 -12.88
CA VAL A 235 -3.21 3.13 -13.55
C VAL A 235 -2.77 4.24 -12.60
N THR A 236 -1.47 4.44 -12.42
CA THR A 236 -0.90 5.37 -11.43
C THR A 236 0.41 5.99 -11.90
N ASP A 237 0.73 7.19 -11.42
CA ASP A 237 2.04 7.79 -11.58
C ASP A 237 3.12 6.93 -10.91
N CYS A 238 4.25 6.75 -11.59
CA CYS A 238 5.38 5.97 -11.11
C CYS A 238 6.04 6.62 -9.88
N ILE A 239 5.93 5.96 -8.73
CA ILE A 239 6.66 6.33 -7.50
C ILE A 239 7.21 5.07 -6.82
N ASP A 240 8.41 5.15 -6.25
CA ASP A 240 9.03 3.99 -5.56
C ASP A 240 8.28 3.57 -4.28
N GLY A 241 7.43 4.46 -3.76
CA GLY A 241 6.65 4.29 -2.53
C GLY A 241 5.53 3.24 -2.60
N ILE A 242 5.28 2.66 -3.78
CA ILE A 242 4.37 1.52 -3.92
C ILE A 242 5.12 0.26 -3.44
N PRO A 243 4.55 -0.53 -2.49
CA PRO A 243 5.16 -1.76 -2.00
C PRO A 243 5.57 -2.73 -3.12
N GLU A 244 6.71 -3.41 -2.99
CA GLU A 244 7.26 -4.29 -4.04
C GLU A 244 6.30 -5.41 -4.46
N ASP A 245 5.52 -5.92 -3.51
CA ASP A 245 4.51 -6.95 -3.74
C ASP A 245 3.27 -6.46 -4.51
N LEU A 246 2.99 -5.15 -4.48
CA LEU A 246 1.92 -4.49 -5.25
C LEU A 246 2.40 -3.89 -6.58
N ARG A 247 3.68 -3.49 -6.67
CA ARG A 247 4.26 -2.74 -7.81
C ARG A 247 4.12 -3.44 -9.17
N ARG A 248 4.08 -4.78 -9.20
CA ARG A 248 3.89 -5.57 -10.44
C ARG A 248 2.43 -5.66 -10.92
N HIS A 249 1.49 -5.12 -10.16
CA HIS A 249 0.04 -5.22 -10.41
C HIS A 249 -0.60 -3.86 -10.74
N VAL A 250 0.23 -2.85 -11.05
CA VAL A 250 -0.21 -1.49 -11.40
C VAL A 250 0.42 -1.08 -12.72
N TYR A 251 -0.34 -0.33 -13.52
CA TYR A 251 0.13 0.27 -14.76
C TYR A 251 0.73 1.64 -14.44
N GLY A 252 2.06 1.74 -14.57
CA GLY A 252 2.81 2.94 -14.27
C GLY A 252 2.83 3.92 -15.44
N TYR A 253 2.73 5.23 -15.17
CA TYR A 253 3.01 6.27 -16.16
C TYR A 253 3.97 7.34 -15.61
N VAL A 254 4.67 8.01 -16.53
CA VAL A 254 5.59 9.13 -16.27
C VAL A 254 5.18 10.31 -17.14
N GLY A 255 4.63 11.35 -16.51
CA GLY A 255 4.14 12.55 -17.19
C GLY A 255 2.89 12.35 -18.05
N ALA A 256 2.38 13.43 -18.62
CA ALA A 256 1.11 13.44 -19.35
C ALA A 256 1.11 12.56 -20.63
N GLU A 257 2.23 12.45 -21.34
CA GLU A 257 2.30 11.77 -22.65
C GLU A 257 2.17 10.25 -22.57
N SER A 258 2.73 9.62 -21.52
CA SER A 258 2.66 8.17 -21.34
C SER A 258 1.37 7.72 -20.63
N ALA A 259 0.62 8.63 -20.02
CA ALA A 259 -0.58 8.29 -19.26
C ALA A 259 -1.69 7.63 -20.12
N PRO A 260 -2.03 8.12 -21.32
CA PRO A 260 -3.01 7.44 -22.17
C PRO A 260 -2.54 6.07 -22.66
N VAL A 261 -1.24 5.91 -22.94
CA VAL A 261 -0.65 4.61 -23.32
C VAL A 261 -0.86 3.58 -22.22
N ALA A 262 -0.49 3.91 -20.98
CA ALA A 262 -0.69 3.04 -19.83
C ALA A 262 -2.18 2.71 -19.57
N VAL A 263 -3.11 3.64 -19.86
CA VAL A 263 -4.56 3.36 -19.76
C VAL A 263 -5.04 2.41 -20.85
N ARG A 264 -4.57 2.54 -22.09
CA ARG A 264 -4.92 1.60 -23.18
C ARG A 264 -4.38 0.20 -22.90
N GLU A 265 -3.11 0.09 -22.47
CA GLU A 265 -2.53 -1.19 -22.03
C GLU A 265 -3.34 -1.82 -20.88
N ALA A 266 -3.78 -1.03 -19.91
CA ALA A 266 -4.62 -1.48 -18.80
C ALA A 266 -6.06 -1.87 -19.20
N LEU A 267 -6.58 -1.37 -20.34
CA LEU A 267 -7.91 -1.70 -20.87
C LEU A 267 -7.91 -3.01 -21.67
N GLU A 268 -6.82 -3.29 -22.39
CA GLU A 268 -6.62 -4.55 -23.13
C GLU A 268 -6.13 -5.70 -22.25
N ALA A 269 -5.57 -5.39 -21.08
CA ALA A 269 -5.14 -6.39 -20.11
C ALA A 269 -6.32 -7.23 -19.58
N PRO A 270 -6.09 -8.53 -19.28
CA PRO A 270 -7.01 -9.29 -18.43
C PRO A 270 -7.29 -8.50 -17.14
N ARG A 271 -8.57 -8.43 -16.75
CA ARG A 271 -9.00 -7.72 -15.55
C ARG A 271 -8.19 -8.18 -14.33
N GLY A 272 -7.80 -7.24 -13.47
CA GLY A 272 -6.99 -7.52 -12.27
C GLY A 272 -7.46 -8.77 -11.52
N SER A 273 -6.53 -9.68 -11.22
CA SER A 273 -6.90 -11.00 -10.70
C SER A 273 -7.50 -10.91 -9.29
N ASN A 274 -8.44 -11.81 -8.98
CA ASN A 274 -8.94 -11.95 -7.61
C ASN A 274 -7.79 -12.24 -6.62
N GLU A 275 -6.72 -12.90 -7.09
CA GLU A 275 -5.50 -13.18 -6.30
C GLU A 275 -4.84 -11.91 -5.74
N ILE A 276 -4.73 -10.82 -6.51
CA ILE A 276 -4.15 -9.57 -5.98
C ILE A 276 -5.12 -8.87 -5.02
N ALA A 277 -6.43 -8.94 -5.26
CA ALA A 277 -7.42 -8.43 -4.31
C ALA A 277 -7.35 -9.18 -2.98
N GLU A 278 -7.35 -10.51 -3.00
CA GLU A 278 -7.17 -11.37 -1.83
C GLU A 278 -5.85 -11.07 -1.10
N HIS A 279 -4.73 -10.96 -1.83
CA HIS A 279 -3.43 -10.62 -1.25
C HIS A 279 -3.45 -9.26 -0.53
N VAL A 280 -4.08 -8.23 -1.12
CA VAL A 280 -4.22 -6.90 -0.51
C VAL A 280 -5.13 -6.96 0.72
N LEU A 281 -6.24 -7.70 0.67
CA LEU A 281 -7.18 -7.87 1.78
C LEU A 281 -6.58 -8.65 2.96
N GLN A 282 -5.67 -9.59 2.69
CA GLN A 282 -4.97 -10.39 3.69
C GLN A 282 -3.78 -9.65 4.33
N ASN A 283 -3.00 -8.87 3.55
CA ASN A 283 -1.70 -8.34 3.98
C ASN A 283 -1.65 -6.80 4.14
N HIS A 284 -2.58 -6.08 3.50
CA HIS A 284 -2.62 -4.63 3.45
C HIS A 284 -3.95 -4.04 3.94
N SER A 285 -4.63 -4.71 4.86
CA SER A 285 -5.84 -4.19 5.51
C SER A 285 -5.55 -3.32 6.74
N PHE A 286 -6.52 -2.50 7.15
CA PHE A 286 -6.46 -1.81 8.44
C PHE A 286 -6.23 -2.73 9.64
N HIS A 287 -6.62 -4.02 9.57
CA HIS A 287 -6.36 -4.99 10.63
C HIS A 287 -4.88 -5.34 10.74
N ASN A 288 -4.17 -5.53 9.61
CA ASN A 288 -2.73 -5.76 9.64
C ASN A 288 -1.98 -4.56 10.25
N ARG A 289 -2.37 -3.34 9.86
CA ARG A 289 -1.77 -2.11 10.42
C ARG A 289 -2.14 -1.91 11.89
N ALA A 290 -3.37 -2.22 12.29
CA ALA A 290 -3.80 -2.16 13.68
C ALA A 290 -3.00 -3.14 14.58
N MET A 291 -2.73 -4.37 14.11
CA MET A 291 -1.86 -5.31 14.83
C MET A 291 -0.43 -4.76 15.00
N GLN A 292 0.18 -4.28 13.92
CA GLN A 292 1.53 -3.70 13.96
C GLN A 292 1.60 -2.49 14.90
N ILE A 293 0.62 -1.57 14.82
CA ILE A 293 0.49 -0.43 15.74
C ILE A 293 0.41 -0.92 17.18
N LEU A 294 -0.48 -1.88 17.49
CA LEU A 294 -0.66 -2.42 18.85
C LEU A 294 0.62 -3.04 19.40
N GLN A 295 1.36 -3.80 18.58
CA GLN A 295 2.68 -4.34 18.96
C GLN A 295 3.68 -3.22 19.31
N THR A 296 3.78 -2.17 18.48
CA THR A 296 4.69 -1.04 18.73
C THR A 296 4.26 -0.17 19.93
N VAL A 297 2.96 -0.04 20.21
CA VAL A 297 2.47 0.76 21.35
C VAL A 297 2.40 -0.01 22.67
N ALA A 298 2.41 -1.35 22.65
CA ALA A 298 2.29 -2.21 23.83
C ALA A 298 3.23 -1.83 25.01
N PRO A 299 4.52 -1.49 24.80
CA PRO A 299 5.40 -1.07 25.90
C PRO A 299 4.96 0.21 26.62
N THR A 300 4.08 1.03 26.02
CA THR A 300 3.50 2.21 26.70
C THR A 300 2.44 1.81 27.73
N PHE A 301 1.71 0.71 27.50
CA PHE A 301 0.69 0.23 28.43
C PHE A 301 1.32 -0.61 29.55
N ALA A 302 2.32 -1.43 29.24
CA ALA A 302 3.07 -2.23 30.22
C ALA A 302 3.78 -1.37 31.28
N ALA A 303 4.34 -0.22 30.89
CA ALA A 303 5.10 0.66 31.79
C ALA A 303 4.25 1.48 32.79
N SER A 304 3.00 1.08 33.09
CA SER A 304 2.04 1.90 33.86
C SER A 304 1.80 1.48 35.33
N VAL A 305 2.59 0.53 35.85
CA VAL A 305 2.65 0.07 37.26
C VAL A 305 4.13 -0.29 37.56
N PRO A 306 4.73 -0.02 38.75
CA PRO A 306 4.12 0.26 40.05
C PRO A 306 4.50 1.61 40.71
N PHE A 307 3.63 2.08 41.62
CA PHE A 307 4.04 2.91 42.75
C PHE A 307 3.30 2.53 44.03
N LYS A 308 4.01 1.80 44.91
CA LYS A 308 3.93 1.90 46.38
C LYS A 308 5.18 1.22 46.92
N GLY A 309 6.11 2.01 47.44
CA GLY A 309 7.35 1.47 48.00
C GLY A 309 7.13 0.89 49.39
N VAL A 310 7.68 -0.31 49.63
CA VAL A 310 8.27 -0.70 50.90
C VAL A 310 9.58 -1.41 50.55
N VAL A 311 10.66 -1.07 51.25
CA VAL A 311 11.99 -1.64 51.01
C VAL A 311 12.08 -3.03 51.65
N SER A 312 12.50 -4.03 50.88
CA SER A 312 13.10 -5.26 51.42
C SER A 312 14.19 -5.78 50.47
N LYS A 313 15.12 -6.58 51.00
CA LYS A 313 16.45 -6.82 50.43
C LYS A 313 16.60 -8.24 49.84
N LEU A 314 17.48 -8.33 48.83
CA LEU A 314 18.21 -9.53 48.33
C LEU A 314 17.39 -10.65 47.65
N PRO A 315 18.04 -11.52 46.84
CA PRO A 315 19.22 -11.29 45.99
C PRO A 315 19.00 -11.72 44.53
N VAL A 316 19.96 -11.35 43.66
CA VAL A 316 19.99 -11.72 42.24
C VAL A 316 20.34 -13.20 42.07
N ALA A 317 19.63 -13.90 41.19
CA ALA A 317 20.05 -15.20 40.64
C ALA A 317 19.86 -15.20 39.12
N THR A 318 20.94 -15.49 38.41
CA THR A 318 21.08 -15.41 36.94
C THR A 318 20.34 -16.56 36.24
N ALA A 319 19.60 -16.28 35.17
CA ALA A 319 19.09 -17.28 34.23
C ALA A 319 19.43 -16.88 32.79
N CYS A 320 19.92 -17.84 32.00
CA CYS A 320 20.71 -17.58 30.79
C CYS A 320 19.92 -17.10 29.57
N LEU A 321 20.60 -16.35 28.69
CA LEU A 321 20.17 -16.10 27.32
C LEU A 321 20.06 -17.42 26.53
N SER A 322 18.97 -17.58 25.77
CA SER A 322 18.94 -18.40 24.57
C SER A 322 18.85 -17.50 23.34
N MET A 323 20.00 -17.26 22.69
CA MET A 323 20.01 -16.56 21.39
C MET A 323 19.46 -17.49 20.31
N MET A 324 18.32 -17.14 19.72
CA MET A 324 17.99 -17.56 18.35
C MET A 324 18.49 -16.48 17.38
N ALA A 325 19.55 -16.79 16.64
CA ALA A 325 20.11 -15.89 15.65
C ALA A 325 19.20 -15.83 14.41
N LEU A 326 18.45 -14.74 14.27
CA LEU A 326 17.92 -14.33 12.97
C LEU A 326 19.09 -13.86 12.12
N ALA A 327 19.38 -14.60 11.05
CA ALA A 327 20.45 -14.27 10.12
C ALA A 327 20.20 -12.89 9.47
N ALA A 328 21.25 -12.06 9.43
CA ALA A 328 21.16 -10.69 8.94
C ALA A 328 20.85 -10.64 7.44
N CYS A 329 20.07 -9.63 7.02
CA CYS A 329 19.85 -9.26 5.62
C CYS A 329 21.10 -8.59 5.00
N GLY A 330 22.23 -9.30 5.01
CA GLY A 330 23.41 -8.93 4.22
C GLY A 330 23.31 -9.45 2.78
N PRO A 331 24.13 -8.93 1.85
CA PRO A 331 24.26 -9.52 0.53
C PRO A 331 24.69 -11.00 0.65
N ILE A 332 24.00 -11.88 -0.08
CA ILE A 332 24.30 -13.32 -0.05
C ILE A 332 25.57 -13.62 -0.87
N PRO A 333 26.29 -14.72 -0.59
CA PRO A 333 27.45 -15.14 -1.39
C PRO A 333 27.10 -15.19 -2.89
N VAL A 334 28.03 -14.75 -3.74
CA VAL A 334 27.79 -14.63 -5.20
C VAL A 334 27.31 -15.95 -5.80
N GLU A 335 27.95 -17.08 -5.45
CA GLU A 335 27.57 -18.44 -5.86
C GLU A 335 26.10 -18.79 -5.52
N GLN A 336 25.60 -18.30 -4.39
CA GLN A 336 24.21 -18.52 -3.96
C GLN A 336 23.23 -17.58 -4.67
N ALA A 337 23.64 -16.36 -4.98
CA ALA A 337 22.87 -15.44 -5.84
C ALA A 337 22.79 -15.96 -7.28
N GLU A 338 23.90 -16.45 -7.81
CA GLU A 338 24.00 -17.09 -9.13
C GLU A 338 23.04 -18.27 -9.25
N ALA A 339 23.05 -19.23 -8.32
CA ALA A 339 22.11 -20.36 -8.34
C ALA A 339 20.63 -19.92 -8.32
N GLN A 340 20.29 -18.90 -7.51
CA GLN A 340 18.93 -18.37 -7.42
C GLN A 340 18.48 -17.59 -8.66
N CYS A 341 19.40 -16.84 -9.30
CA CYS A 341 19.11 -16.09 -10.52
C CYS A 341 19.11 -17.00 -11.75
N TYR A 342 20.01 -17.98 -11.82
CA TYR A 342 20.05 -18.96 -12.90
C TYR A 342 18.73 -19.72 -13.02
N ALA A 343 18.18 -20.24 -11.91
CA ALA A 343 16.88 -20.92 -11.90
C ALA A 343 15.70 -20.07 -12.44
N ARG A 344 15.86 -18.74 -12.53
CA ARG A 344 14.86 -17.80 -13.05
C ARG A 344 15.07 -17.41 -14.52
N TYR A 345 16.32 -17.34 -14.98
CA TYR A 345 16.68 -16.85 -16.33
C TYR A 345 17.26 -17.94 -17.25
N ALA A 346 17.51 -19.14 -16.74
CA ALA A 346 17.96 -20.27 -17.53
C ALA A 346 16.98 -20.56 -18.68
N PRO A 347 17.47 -20.81 -19.91
CA PRO A 347 16.62 -21.18 -21.03
C PRO A 347 15.92 -22.50 -20.72
N LYS A 348 14.59 -22.48 -20.63
CA LYS A 348 13.80 -23.71 -20.49
C LYS A 348 13.88 -24.50 -21.79
N SER A 349 14.14 -25.80 -21.68
CA SER A 349 14.10 -26.71 -22.84
C SER A 349 12.74 -26.63 -23.54
N PRO A 350 12.69 -26.61 -24.89
CA PRO A 350 11.42 -26.54 -25.60
C PRO A 350 10.58 -27.78 -25.35
N VAL A 351 9.27 -27.59 -25.24
CA VAL A 351 8.29 -28.69 -25.11
C VAL A 351 8.00 -29.21 -26.52
N SER A 352 8.61 -30.34 -26.88
CA SER A 352 8.34 -31.04 -28.14
C SER A 352 7.23 -32.07 -27.97
N GLY A 353 6.36 -32.20 -28.97
CA GLY A 353 5.30 -33.20 -29.02
C GLY A 353 5.09 -33.74 -30.43
N GLU A 354 4.93 -35.06 -30.55
CA GLU A 354 4.50 -35.70 -31.81
C GLU A 354 2.96 -35.81 -31.83
N ALA A 355 2.31 -35.05 -32.72
CA ALA A 355 0.86 -35.04 -33.01
C ALA A 355 0.58 -35.68 -34.40
N GLY A 356 -0.37 -35.19 -35.24
CA GLY A 356 -0.99 -35.94 -36.39
C GLY A 356 -1.16 -35.41 -37.86
N MET A 357 -0.71 -36.17 -38.90
CA MET A 357 -1.28 -36.44 -40.28
C MET A 357 -0.65 -37.73 -40.99
N GLY A 358 -1.38 -38.69 -41.65
CA GLY A 358 -0.81 -39.91 -42.33
C GLY A 358 -1.69 -41.19 -42.59
N VAL A 359 -1.95 -41.59 -43.85
CA VAL A 359 -2.96 -42.61 -44.31
C VAL A 359 -2.44 -44.05 -44.43
N THR A 360 -3.27 -45.07 -44.15
CA THR A 360 -3.03 -46.50 -44.50
C THR A 360 -4.10 -47.05 -45.45
N ASN A 361 -3.94 -48.29 -45.96
CA ASN A 361 -4.90 -48.90 -46.90
C ASN A 361 -6.34 -49.06 -46.34
N ASP A 362 -6.52 -48.99 -45.02
CA ASP A 362 -7.83 -49.00 -44.34
C ASP A 362 -8.30 -47.60 -43.89
N GLY A 363 -7.66 -46.52 -44.37
CA GLY A 363 -8.13 -45.15 -44.21
C GLY A 363 -7.16 -44.17 -43.55
N PHE A 364 -7.64 -42.94 -43.38
CA PHE A 364 -6.83 -41.79 -42.99
C PHE A 364 -6.45 -41.84 -41.50
N ARG A 365 -5.15 -41.92 -41.21
CA ARG A 365 -4.57 -41.74 -39.87
C ARG A 365 -3.68 -40.51 -39.82
N SER A 366 -2.89 -40.34 -38.75
CA SER A 366 -2.39 -39.02 -38.39
C SER A 366 -1.09 -39.02 -37.53
N ASN A 367 0.12 -38.75 -38.10
CA ASN A 367 1.37 -38.30 -37.38
C ASN A 367 2.06 -36.96 -37.93
N LEU A 368 2.03 -35.84 -37.18
CA LEU A 368 2.57 -34.47 -37.42
C LEU A 368 3.33 -33.99 -36.17
N LYS A 369 4.66 -33.80 -36.24
CA LYS A 369 5.46 -33.31 -35.11
C LYS A 369 5.34 -31.79 -34.94
N VAL A 370 4.99 -31.34 -33.73
CA VAL A 370 4.87 -29.92 -33.38
C VAL A 370 5.94 -29.59 -32.33
N GLU A 371 6.99 -28.88 -32.74
CA GLU A 371 7.96 -28.29 -31.82
C GLU A 371 7.51 -26.87 -31.46
N LEU A 372 6.84 -26.75 -30.32
CA LEU A 372 6.37 -25.48 -29.79
C LEU A 372 7.48 -24.83 -28.95
N ASN A 373 8.25 -23.95 -29.59
CA ASN A 373 9.11 -22.98 -28.90
C ASN A 373 8.24 -21.95 -28.15
N VAL A 374 7.68 -22.36 -27.01
CA VAL A 374 7.04 -21.45 -26.04
C VAL A 374 8.14 -20.69 -25.30
N GLY A 375 8.80 -19.79 -26.02
CA GLY A 375 9.68 -18.80 -25.41
C GLY A 375 8.86 -17.92 -24.50
N THR A 376 9.01 -18.08 -23.18
CA THR A 376 8.53 -17.08 -22.23
C THR A 376 9.39 -15.84 -22.40
N TYR A 377 8.98 -14.95 -23.29
CA TYR A 377 9.65 -13.68 -23.57
C TYR A 377 9.69 -12.82 -22.29
N VAL A 378 10.78 -12.94 -21.54
CA VAL A 378 11.26 -11.85 -20.69
C VAL A 378 11.68 -10.75 -21.66
N GLN A 379 10.99 -9.61 -21.65
CA GLN A 379 11.41 -8.47 -22.47
C GLN A 379 12.78 -7.96 -21.97
N GLY A 380 13.77 -7.97 -22.85
CA GLY A 380 15.16 -7.62 -22.57
C GLY A 380 16.13 -8.77 -22.83
N ASP A 381 17.43 -8.49 -22.77
CA ASP A 381 18.47 -9.53 -22.83
C ASP A 381 18.48 -10.35 -21.53
N PRO A 382 18.28 -11.69 -21.59
CA PRO A 382 18.33 -12.54 -20.41
C PRO A 382 19.68 -12.48 -19.67
N SER A 383 20.80 -12.26 -20.37
CA SER A 383 22.12 -12.14 -19.72
C SER A 383 22.18 -10.90 -18.83
N SER A 384 21.81 -9.73 -19.37
CA SER A 384 21.69 -8.48 -18.61
C SER A 384 20.73 -8.60 -17.42
N ALA A 385 19.60 -9.29 -17.59
CA ALA A 385 18.65 -9.54 -16.50
C ALA A 385 19.21 -10.46 -15.39
N TYR A 386 19.97 -11.48 -15.78
CA TYR A 386 20.69 -12.37 -14.86
C TYR A 386 21.80 -11.63 -14.10
N ASP A 387 22.65 -10.87 -14.80
CA ASP A 387 23.73 -10.08 -14.21
C ASP A 387 23.20 -9.07 -13.18
N THR A 388 22.10 -8.38 -13.53
CA THR A 388 21.39 -7.44 -12.66
C THR A 388 20.82 -8.12 -11.42
N CYS A 389 20.28 -9.33 -11.56
CA CYS A 389 19.75 -10.13 -10.45
C CYS A 389 20.86 -10.54 -9.47
N VAL A 390 22.01 -11.01 -9.97
CA VAL A 390 23.14 -11.44 -9.13
C VAL A 390 23.77 -10.24 -8.41
N TYR A 391 23.95 -9.12 -9.12
CA TYR A 391 24.43 -7.88 -8.53
C TYR A 391 23.52 -7.34 -7.42
N ARG A 392 22.20 -7.30 -7.65
CA ARG A 392 21.20 -6.87 -6.65
C ARG A 392 21.19 -7.75 -5.39
N LYS A 393 21.51 -9.04 -5.50
CA LYS A 393 21.48 -10.00 -4.37
C LYS A 393 22.82 -10.10 -3.61
N SER A 394 23.95 -9.96 -4.29
CA SER A 394 25.29 -10.21 -3.73
C SER A 394 26.20 -8.99 -3.66
N GLY A 395 25.82 -7.88 -4.28
CA GLY A 395 26.69 -6.70 -4.45
C GLY A 395 27.89 -6.94 -5.38
N ARG A 396 27.94 -8.07 -6.09
CA ARG A 396 29.01 -8.46 -7.02
C ARG A 396 28.41 -8.91 -8.36
N MET A 397 29.14 -8.68 -9.45
CA MET A 397 28.82 -9.30 -10.73
C MET A 397 28.97 -10.83 -10.62
N PRO A 398 28.24 -11.62 -11.44
CA PRO A 398 28.38 -13.06 -11.45
C PRO A 398 29.81 -13.50 -11.78
N THR A 399 30.19 -14.67 -11.26
CA THR A 399 31.46 -15.35 -11.53
C THR A 399 31.49 -15.97 -12.92
N ARG A 400 30.34 -16.29 -13.51
CA ARG A 400 30.22 -16.76 -14.90
C ARG A 400 28.96 -16.23 -15.61
N PRO A 401 28.98 -16.05 -16.95
CA PRO A 401 27.81 -15.64 -17.72
C PRO A 401 26.63 -16.61 -17.66
N LEU A 402 25.41 -16.12 -17.92
CA LEU A 402 24.17 -16.93 -17.93
C LEU A 402 24.27 -18.18 -18.82
N TYR A 403 24.91 -18.07 -19.98
CA TYR A 403 24.98 -19.14 -20.99
C TYR A 403 26.16 -20.12 -20.80
N SER A 404 26.89 -20.06 -19.68
CA SER A 404 28.01 -20.97 -19.36
C SER A 404 27.74 -21.85 -18.13
N TYR A 405 26.48 -22.25 -17.94
CA TYR A 405 25.98 -23.11 -16.86
C TYR A 405 25.59 -24.49 -17.35
#